data_AF-A0A543PR01-F1
#
_entry.id   AF-A0A543PR01-F1
#
_cell.length_a   1.000
_cell.length_b   1.000
_cell.length_c   1.000
_cell.angle_alpha   90.00
_cell.angle_beta   90.00
_cell.angle_gamma   90.00
#
_symmetry.space_group_name_H-M   'P 1'
#
loop_
_entity.id
_entity.type
_entity.pdbx_description
1 polymer ?
#
loop_
_entity_poly.entity_id
_entity_poly.type
_entity_poly.pdbx_seq_one_letter_code
_entity_poly.pdbx_strand_id
1 'polypeptide(L)'
;MTPTPADGPTAATRSLTAQLLALSRNASRNVEESDPIDYWYRLGQRNAFAQAAALHLAPELGEDAFSIGERITAALDAGASDVNTLRSAAYGLENPTLTAPVDLAWIGPNAFERQYGHLPGTDRDYGMRWGARGDQRVSLRLEGDEATQGLLYAWDPTWQEYAVLAERAPRLAVDRTFRQALDTDVHLPVESFAHLVHKHSAALAETTTTPAAEPDRLSIGAQL
;
A
#
# COMPACT_ATOMS: atom_id res chain seq x y z
N MET A 1 10.96 16.91 44.02
CA MET A 1 9.79 16.76 43.13
C MET A 1 10.32 16.66 41.73
N THR A 2 10.60 15.45 41.27
CA THR A 2 11.03 15.16 39.90
C THR A 2 9.76 15.04 39.04
N PRO A 3 9.62 15.79 37.94
CA PRO A 3 8.48 15.62 37.05
C PRO A 3 8.57 14.25 36.37
N THR A 4 7.52 13.46 36.52
CA THR A 4 7.29 12.22 35.75
C THR A 4 7.24 12.57 34.26
N PRO A 5 7.97 11.86 33.38
CA PRO A 5 7.86 12.11 31.95
C PRO A 5 6.45 11.74 31.49
N ALA A 6 5.85 12.61 30.67
CA ALA A 6 4.54 12.37 30.08
C ALA A 6 4.58 11.08 29.24
N ASP A 7 3.63 10.19 29.50
CA ASP A 7 3.39 8.99 28.70
C ASP A 7 3.29 9.37 27.21
N GLY A 8 3.92 8.56 26.37
CA GLY A 8 3.87 8.71 24.91
C GLY A 8 2.43 8.74 24.35
N PRO A 9 2.26 9.07 23.07
CA PRO A 9 0.95 9.30 22.47
C PRO A 9 -0.01 8.13 22.71
N THR A 10 -1.17 8.45 23.28
CA THR A 10 -2.23 7.46 23.56
C THR A 10 -2.67 6.79 22.25
N ALA A 11 -3.18 5.56 22.32
CA ALA A 11 -3.67 4.84 21.14
C ALA A 11 -4.77 5.63 20.37
N ALA A 12 -5.55 6.46 21.07
CA ALA A 12 -6.54 7.34 20.48
C ALA A 12 -5.92 8.48 19.65
N THR A 13 -4.84 9.11 20.16
CA THR A 13 -4.04 10.14 19.45
C THR A 13 -3.48 9.58 18.14
N ARG A 14 -2.89 8.37 18.19
CA ARG A 14 -2.38 7.67 17.00
C ARG A 14 -3.48 7.35 15.98
N SER A 15 -4.68 7.00 16.46
CA SER A 15 -5.85 6.74 15.61
C SER A 15 -6.34 8.02 14.90
N LEU A 16 -6.39 9.16 15.60
CA LEU A 16 -6.84 10.43 15.03
C LEU A 16 -5.87 10.95 13.97
N THR A 17 -4.55 10.92 14.23
CA THR A 17 -3.54 11.31 13.23
C THR A 17 -3.68 10.49 11.96
N ALA A 18 -3.82 9.16 12.08
CA ALA A 18 -3.98 8.29 10.91
C ALA A 18 -5.25 8.63 10.10
N GLN A 19 -6.36 8.97 10.76
CA GLN A 19 -7.59 9.39 10.09
C GLN A 19 -7.41 10.72 9.36
N LEU A 20 -6.76 11.71 9.97
CA LEU A 20 -6.51 13.02 9.35
C LEU A 20 -5.59 12.91 8.13
N LEU A 21 -4.54 12.08 8.21
CA LEU A 21 -3.67 11.78 7.07
C LEU A 21 -4.45 11.08 5.93
N ALA A 22 -5.34 10.14 6.27
CA ALA A 22 -6.20 9.48 5.28
C ALA A 22 -7.17 10.46 4.60
N LEU A 23 -7.75 11.39 5.35
CA LEU A 23 -8.62 12.44 4.81
C LEU A 23 -7.86 13.40 3.89
N SER A 24 -6.65 13.81 4.28
CA SER A 24 -5.78 14.66 3.45
C SER A 24 -5.44 13.97 2.12
N ARG A 25 -5.04 12.69 2.17
CA ARG A 25 -4.83 11.86 0.97
C ARG A 25 -6.06 11.80 0.08
N ASN A 26 -7.24 11.51 0.64
CA ASN A 26 -8.47 11.40 -0.12
C ASN A 26 -8.84 12.71 -0.82
N ALA A 27 -8.67 13.84 -0.13
CA ALA A 27 -8.88 15.14 -0.74
C ALA A 27 -7.89 15.38 -1.89
N SER A 28 -6.60 15.05 -1.70
CA SER A 28 -5.56 15.20 -2.72
C SER A 28 -5.83 14.42 -4.01
N ARG A 29 -6.38 13.21 -3.90
CA ARG A 29 -6.68 12.35 -5.06
C ARG A 29 -7.93 12.76 -5.83
N ASN A 30 -8.84 13.45 -5.15
CA ASN A 30 -10.07 13.97 -5.77
C ASN A 30 -9.87 15.39 -6.31
N VAL A 31 -8.63 15.91 -6.37
CA VAL A 31 -8.34 17.20 -7.01
C VAL A 31 -8.51 17.02 -8.52
N GLU A 32 -9.55 17.61 -9.09
CA GLU A 32 -9.76 17.64 -10.54
C GLU A 32 -9.23 18.96 -11.11
N GLU A 33 -8.12 18.92 -11.84
CA GLU A 33 -7.46 20.13 -12.40
C GLU A 33 -8.32 20.87 -13.44
N SER A 34 -9.24 20.16 -14.10
CA SER A 34 -10.12 20.72 -15.13
C SER A 34 -11.33 21.47 -14.59
N ASP A 35 -11.71 21.28 -13.32
CA ASP A 35 -12.73 22.07 -12.64
C ASP A 35 -12.08 23.03 -11.63
N PRO A 36 -11.93 24.33 -11.96
CA PRO A 36 -11.24 25.27 -11.08
C PRO A 36 -11.93 25.46 -9.73
N ILE A 37 -13.25 25.22 -9.61
CA ILE A 37 -13.97 25.34 -8.35
C ILE A 37 -13.71 24.12 -7.47
N ASP A 38 -13.84 22.91 -8.02
CA ASP A 38 -13.53 21.69 -7.27
C ASP A 38 -12.03 21.60 -6.94
N TYR A 39 -11.14 22.02 -7.85
CA TYR A 39 -9.69 22.09 -7.62
C TYR A 39 -9.35 22.84 -6.33
N TRP A 40 -9.76 24.12 -6.21
CA TRP A 40 -9.42 24.92 -5.04
C TRP A 40 -10.09 24.42 -3.77
N TYR A 41 -11.31 23.89 -3.89
CA TYR A 41 -12.02 23.30 -2.76
C TYR A 41 -11.31 22.05 -2.22
N ARG A 42 -10.92 21.13 -3.09
CA ARG A 42 -10.23 19.88 -2.75
C ARG A 42 -8.82 20.13 -2.25
N LEU A 43 -8.10 21.06 -2.88
CA LEU A 43 -6.78 21.49 -2.42
C LEU A 43 -6.86 22.13 -1.02
N GLY A 44 -7.89 22.94 -0.78
CA GLY A 44 -8.16 23.51 0.54
C GLY A 44 -8.45 22.44 1.60
N GLN A 45 -9.29 21.45 1.29
CA GLN A 45 -9.57 20.31 2.19
C GLN A 45 -8.30 19.51 2.50
N ARG A 46 -7.51 19.18 1.48
CA ARG A 46 -6.23 18.47 1.62
C ARG A 46 -5.32 19.17 2.63
N ASN A 47 -5.10 20.47 2.42
CA ASN A 47 -4.22 21.28 3.27
C ASN A 47 -4.79 21.44 4.68
N ALA A 48 -6.10 21.59 4.84
CA ALA A 48 -6.74 21.67 6.14
C ALA A 48 -6.56 20.39 6.97
N PHE A 49 -6.72 19.21 6.35
CA PHE A 49 -6.51 17.93 7.03
C PHE A 49 -5.02 17.68 7.36
N ALA A 50 -4.11 18.05 6.45
CA ALA A 50 -2.68 17.98 6.72
C ALA A 50 -2.29 18.87 7.91
N GLN A 51 -2.82 20.10 7.95
CA GLN A 51 -2.57 21.02 9.05
C GLN A 51 -3.17 20.54 10.38
N ALA A 52 -4.35 19.93 10.34
CA ALA A 52 -4.96 19.34 11.53
C ALA A 52 -4.13 18.17 12.09
N ALA A 53 -3.59 17.31 11.22
CA ALA A 53 -2.67 16.25 11.63
C ALA A 53 -1.39 16.83 12.24
N ALA A 54 -0.85 17.87 11.62
CA ALA A 54 0.36 18.55 12.08
C ALA A 54 0.19 19.22 13.45
N LEU A 55 -0.94 19.90 13.68
CA LEU A 55 -1.29 20.45 15.00
C LEU A 55 -1.37 19.38 16.08
N HIS A 56 -1.81 18.17 15.73
CA HIS A 56 -1.88 17.06 16.67
C HIS A 56 -0.50 16.46 16.99
N LEU A 57 0.41 16.47 16.02
CA LEU A 57 1.78 15.94 16.16
C LEU A 57 2.78 16.93 16.76
N ALA A 58 2.57 18.24 16.60
CA ALA A 58 3.51 19.27 17.04
C ALA A 58 3.96 19.15 18.51
N PRO A 59 3.07 18.87 19.49
CA PRO A 59 3.49 18.69 20.88
C PRO A 59 4.35 17.44 21.10
N GLU A 60 4.11 16.38 20.34
CA GLU A 60 4.86 15.12 20.44
C GLU A 60 6.26 15.27 19.84
N LEU A 61 6.36 15.95 18.70
CA LEU A 61 7.60 16.11 17.96
C LEU A 61 8.46 17.28 18.47
N GLY A 62 7.88 18.20 19.24
CA GLY A 62 8.56 19.43 19.64
C GLY A 62 8.87 20.35 18.45
N GLU A 63 8.20 20.15 17.32
CA GLU A 63 8.35 20.89 16.07
C GLU A 63 7.14 21.78 15.82
N ASP A 64 7.29 22.82 14.99
CA ASP A 64 6.18 23.66 14.62
C ASP A 64 5.21 22.93 13.67
N ALA A 65 3.91 23.14 13.86
CA ALA A 65 2.88 22.49 13.06
C ALA A 65 2.93 22.88 11.58
N PHE A 66 3.53 24.03 11.23
CA PHE A 66 3.64 24.45 9.84
C PHE A 66 4.65 23.56 9.10
N SER A 67 5.85 23.34 9.66
CA SER A 67 6.88 22.45 9.11
C SER A 67 6.39 21.00 8.95
N ILE A 68 5.66 20.49 9.94
CA ILE A 68 5.06 19.14 9.85
C ILE A 68 4.01 19.10 8.71
N GLY A 69 3.17 20.13 8.62
CA GLY A 69 2.16 20.27 7.56
C GLY A 69 2.78 20.30 6.17
N GLU A 70 3.86 21.08 5.98
CA GLU A 70 4.61 21.19 4.73
C GLU A 70 5.22 19.84 4.31
N ARG A 71 5.73 19.03 5.24
CA ARG A 71 6.22 17.68 4.90
C ARG A 71 5.09 16.78 4.39
N ILE A 72 3.91 16.88 5.00
CA ILE A 72 2.73 16.09 4.59
C ILE A 72 2.25 16.52 3.21
N THR A 73 2.10 17.83 2.96
CA THR A 73 1.65 18.36 1.67
C THR A 73 2.69 18.13 0.57
N ALA A 74 3.99 18.29 0.86
CA ALA A 74 5.06 17.96 -0.08
C ALA A 74 5.09 16.47 -0.45
N ALA A 75 4.84 15.58 0.52
CA ALA A 75 4.71 14.15 0.24
C ALA A 75 3.50 13.86 -0.68
N LEU A 76 2.37 14.53 -0.46
CA LEU A 76 1.19 14.42 -1.33
C LEU A 76 1.45 14.96 -2.73
N ASP A 77 2.11 16.12 -2.84
CA ASP A 77 2.52 16.71 -4.13
C ASP A 77 3.51 15.80 -4.87
N ALA A 78 4.33 15.05 -4.14
CA ALA A 78 5.22 14.00 -4.68
C ALA A 78 4.51 12.68 -5.01
N GLY A 79 3.18 12.61 -4.86
CA GLY A 79 2.37 11.45 -5.23
C GLY A 79 2.22 10.38 -4.13
N ALA A 80 2.53 10.69 -2.86
CA ALA A 80 2.35 9.75 -1.77
C ALA A 80 0.89 9.26 -1.68
N SER A 81 0.72 7.95 -1.84
CA SER A 81 -0.58 7.32 -1.95
C SER A 81 -0.99 6.55 -0.69
N ASP A 82 -0.07 6.27 0.24
CA ASP A 82 -0.35 5.51 1.45
C ASP A 82 -0.15 6.33 2.75
N VAL A 83 -0.96 6.01 3.76
CA VAL A 83 -0.96 6.72 5.05
C VAL A 83 0.33 6.51 5.84
N ASN A 84 1.06 5.40 5.61
CA ASN A 84 2.31 5.15 6.32
C ASN A 84 3.43 6.04 5.79
N THR A 85 3.50 6.27 4.47
CA THR A 85 4.42 7.23 3.86
C THR A 85 4.14 8.65 4.33
N LEU A 86 2.86 9.04 4.39
CA LEU A 86 2.47 10.35 4.94
C LEU A 86 2.83 10.47 6.42
N ARG A 87 2.72 9.38 7.19
CA ARG A 87 3.17 9.34 8.58
C ARG A 87 4.68 9.48 8.67
N SER A 88 5.46 8.70 7.92
CA SER A 88 6.92 8.83 7.90
C SER A 88 7.36 10.26 7.55
N ALA A 89 6.73 10.87 6.54
CA ALA A 89 6.96 12.27 6.17
C ALA A 89 6.60 13.23 7.33
N ALA A 90 5.47 13.03 8.00
CA ALA A 90 5.06 13.85 9.14
C ALA A 90 6.05 13.78 10.32
N TYR A 91 6.68 12.62 10.53
CA TYR A 91 7.69 12.40 11.57
C TYR A 91 9.11 12.80 11.14
N GLY A 92 9.28 13.35 9.94
CA GLY A 92 10.60 13.72 9.42
C GLY A 92 11.53 12.54 9.17
N LEU A 93 10.98 11.32 9.14
CA LEU A 93 11.75 10.13 8.80
C LEU A 93 12.01 10.16 7.30
N GLU A 94 13.27 10.09 6.88
CA GLU A 94 13.64 9.87 5.48
C GLU A 94 12.78 8.74 4.93
N ASN A 95 12.11 8.99 3.81
CA ASN A 95 11.21 8.03 3.15
C ASN A 95 11.86 6.64 3.18
N PRO A 96 11.35 5.68 3.99
CA PRO A 96 11.86 4.33 3.92
C PRO A 96 11.36 3.78 2.59
N THR A 97 12.19 3.92 1.57
CA THR A 97 11.96 3.46 0.21
C THR A 97 10.75 4.10 -0.48
N LEU A 98 10.98 5.22 -1.18
CA LEU A 98 10.50 5.27 -2.57
C LEU A 98 11.23 4.15 -3.31
N THR A 99 10.79 2.90 -3.17
CA THR A 99 11.05 1.93 -4.22
C THR A 99 10.41 2.54 -5.45
N ALA A 100 11.20 2.82 -6.48
CA ALA A 100 10.71 3.42 -7.71
C ALA A 100 9.37 2.77 -8.09
N PRO A 101 8.36 3.55 -8.53
CA PRO A 101 7.10 2.97 -8.99
C PRO A 101 7.44 1.82 -9.94
N VAL A 102 6.82 0.66 -9.70
CA VAL A 102 6.95 -0.46 -10.65
C VAL A 102 6.38 0.08 -11.95
N ASP A 103 7.27 0.38 -12.91
CA ASP A 103 6.86 0.89 -14.20
C ASP A 103 6.19 -0.28 -14.93
N LEU A 104 4.86 -0.27 -14.92
CA LEU A 104 4.06 -1.33 -15.50
C LEU A 104 4.00 -1.12 -17.01
N ALA A 105 4.50 -2.10 -17.75
CA ALA A 105 4.32 -2.12 -19.20
C ALA A 105 2.86 -2.49 -19.53
N TRP A 106 2.10 -1.49 -19.98
CA TRP A 106 0.76 -1.68 -20.53
C TRP A 106 0.86 -2.16 -21.98
N ILE A 107 0.14 -3.24 -22.30
CA ILE A 107 0.14 -3.87 -23.61
C ILE A 107 -1.29 -4.13 -24.09
N GLY A 108 -1.51 -3.96 -25.40
CA GLY A 108 -2.82 -4.22 -25.99
C GLY A 108 -3.22 -5.70 -25.96
N PRO A 109 -4.50 -6.02 -26.20
CA PRO A 109 -5.06 -7.36 -26.01
C PRO A 109 -4.37 -8.44 -26.86
N ASN A 110 -4.01 -8.10 -28.10
CA ASN A 110 -3.32 -9.03 -29.00
C ASN A 110 -1.90 -9.38 -28.54
N ALA A 111 -1.21 -8.43 -27.90
CA ALA A 111 0.13 -8.68 -27.36
C ALA A 111 0.03 -9.55 -26.09
N PHE A 112 -0.93 -9.22 -25.22
CA PHE A 112 -1.21 -10.01 -24.01
C PHE A 112 -1.61 -11.45 -24.37
N GLU A 113 -2.54 -11.64 -25.31
CA GLU A 113 -2.99 -12.97 -25.73
C GLU A 113 -1.85 -13.78 -26.36
N ARG A 114 -1.01 -13.15 -27.18
CA ARG A 114 0.17 -13.82 -27.76
C ARG A 114 1.16 -14.28 -26.69
N GLN A 115 1.35 -13.48 -25.64
CA GLN A 115 2.32 -13.77 -24.59
C GLN A 115 1.77 -14.74 -23.54
N TYR A 116 0.50 -14.60 -23.14
CA TYR A 116 -0.07 -15.25 -21.96
C TYR A 116 -1.36 -16.03 -22.24
N GLY A 117 -1.93 -15.95 -23.44
CA GLY A 117 -3.17 -16.66 -23.81
C GLY A 117 -3.03 -18.19 -23.80
N HIS A 118 -1.80 -18.69 -23.95
CA HIS A 118 -1.51 -20.12 -23.86
C HIS A 118 -1.54 -20.66 -22.42
N LEU A 119 -1.55 -19.80 -21.39
CA LEU A 119 -1.57 -20.22 -20.00
C LEU A 119 -2.99 -20.68 -19.63
N PRO A 120 -3.18 -21.98 -19.30
CA PRO A 120 -4.47 -22.48 -18.86
C PRO A 120 -4.81 -21.90 -17.48
N GLY A 121 -6.10 -21.67 -17.23
CA GLY A 121 -6.55 -21.31 -15.90
C GLY A 121 -7.90 -20.62 -15.84
N THR A 122 -8.38 -20.48 -14.61
CA THR A 122 -9.57 -19.69 -14.31
C THR A 122 -9.15 -18.38 -13.65
N ASP A 123 -9.71 -17.28 -14.12
CA ASP A 123 -9.43 -15.96 -13.57
C ASP A 123 -10.24 -15.75 -12.30
N ARG A 124 -9.53 -15.59 -11.18
CA ARG A 124 -10.11 -15.10 -9.94
C ARG A 124 -10.11 -13.57 -9.96
N ASP A 125 -11.29 -12.98 -9.87
CA ASP A 125 -11.47 -11.54 -9.96
C ASP A 125 -11.37 -10.85 -8.58
N TYR A 126 -10.64 -9.74 -8.52
CA TYR A 126 -10.53 -8.87 -7.35
C TYR A 126 -11.32 -7.55 -7.51
N GLY A 127 -12.06 -7.42 -8.61
CA GLY A 127 -13.03 -6.35 -8.89
C GLY A 127 -12.47 -5.21 -9.74
N MET A 128 -13.38 -4.33 -10.15
CA MET A 128 -13.17 -3.13 -10.97
C MET A 128 -13.13 -1.89 -10.07
N ARG A 129 -12.02 -1.64 -9.40
CA ARG A 129 -11.92 -0.50 -8.46
C ARG A 129 -10.54 0.14 -8.40
N TRP A 130 -9.59 -0.42 -9.14
CA TRP A 130 -8.18 -0.14 -8.98
C TRP A 130 -7.74 0.99 -9.91
N GLY A 131 -6.55 1.55 -9.63
CA GLY A 131 -5.98 2.59 -10.49
C GLY A 131 -6.53 3.99 -10.20
N ALA A 132 -5.91 4.99 -10.83
CA ALA A 132 -6.21 6.40 -10.58
C ALA A 132 -7.68 6.78 -10.84
N ARG A 133 -8.34 6.08 -11.78
CA ARG A 133 -9.74 6.32 -12.17
C ARG A 133 -10.71 5.37 -11.47
N GLY A 134 -10.21 4.46 -10.63
CA GLY A 134 -11.02 3.52 -9.86
C GLY A 134 -11.80 2.53 -10.72
N ASP A 135 -11.35 2.23 -11.93
CA ASP A 135 -12.06 1.41 -12.91
C ASP A 135 -11.18 0.32 -13.54
N GLN A 136 -9.95 0.14 -13.07
CA GLN A 136 -9.11 -0.95 -13.53
C GLN A 136 -9.52 -2.25 -12.82
N ARG A 137 -9.48 -3.36 -13.55
CA ARG A 137 -9.68 -4.72 -13.02
C ARG A 137 -8.37 -5.29 -12.55
N VAL A 138 -8.36 -6.07 -11.46
CA VAL A 138 -7.24 -6.96 -11.13
C VAL A 138 -7.73 -8.39 -11.12
N SER A 139 -6.98 -9.29 -11.76
CA SER A 139 -7.32 -10.70 -11.87
C SER A 139 -6.10 -11.58 -11.66
N LEU A 140 -6.29 -12.71 -10.99
CA LEU A 140 -5.28 -13.75 -10.79
C LEU A 140 -5.73 -15.01 -11.55
N ARG A 141 -5.01 -15.36 -12.61
CA ARG A 141 -5.23 -16.60 -13.35
C ARG A 141 -4.54 -17.76 -12.65
N LEU A 142 -5.32 -18.75 -12.22
CA LEU A 142 -4.82 -19.95 -11.53
C LEU A 142 -5.02 -21.20 -12.40
N GLU A 143 -3.98 -22.03 -12.49
CA GLU A 143 -4.04 -23.32 -13.20
C GLU A 143 -4.75 -24.38 -12.33
N GLY A 144 -6.08 -24.29 -12.28
CA GLY A 144 -6.94 -25.16 -11.46
C GLY A 144 -7.14 -24.67 -10.02
N ASP A 145 -8.05 -25.32 -9.31
CA ASP A 145 -8.58 -24.82 -8.03
C ASP A 145 -7.57 -24.91 -6.86
N GLU A 146 -6.68 -25.89 -6.91
CA GLU A 146 -5.63 -26.14 -5.91
C GLU A 146 -4.35 -25.33 -6.16
N ALA A 147 -4.28 -24.56 -7.26
CA ALA A 147 -3.10 -23.77 -7.57
C ALA A 147 -2.89 -22.67 -6.52
N THR A 148 -1.67 -22.63 -5.98
CA THR A 148 -1.26 -21.67 -4.94
C THR A 148 -0.60 -20.42 -5.51
N GLN A 149 -0.30 -20.41 -6.81
CA GLN A 149 0.33 -19.29 -7.52
C GLN A 149 -0.20 -19.20 -8.95
N GLY A 150 -0.12 -18.01 -9.54
CA GLY A 150 -0.61 -17.77 -10.90
C GLY A 150 -0.22 -16.43 -11.49
N LEU A 151 -0.71 -16.15 -12.70
CA LEU A 151 -0.48 -14.88 -13.40
C LEU A 151 -1.40 -13.81 -12.83
N LEU A 152 -0.82 -12.79 -12.21
CA LEU A 152 -1.53 -11.60 -11.73
C LEU A 152 -1.40 -10.49 -12.76
N TYR A 153 -2.52 -9.95 -13.20
CA TYR A 153 -2.56 -8.86 -14.17
C TYR A 153 -3.70 -7.89 -13.89
N ALA A 154 -3.58 -6.70 -14.46
CA ALA A 154 -4.61 -5.67 -14.46
C ALA A 154 -5.14 -5.43 -15.88
N TRP A 155 -6.38 -4.95 -15.95
CA TRP A 155 -7.04 -4.52 -17.17
C TRP A 155 -7.54 -3.09 -17.02
N ASP A 156 -7.17 -2.22 -17.95
CA ASP A 156 -7.70 -0.86 -18.06
C ASP A 156 -8.77 -0.81 -19.17
N PRO A 157 -10.05 -0.57 -18.84
CA PRO A 157 -11.13 -0.57 -19.83
C PRO A 157 -11.13 0.65 -20.76
N THR A 158 -10.50 1.76 -20.38
CA THR A 158 -10.49 3.00 -21.17
C THR A 158 -9.51 2.89 -22.31
N TRP A 159 -8.31 2.41 -22.03
CA TRP A 159 -7.28 2.22 -23.05
C TRP A 159 -7.35 0.85 -23.71
N GLN A 160 -8.12 -0.07 -23.12
CA GLN A 160 -8.20 -1.45 -23.52
C GLN A 160 -6.83 -2.14 -23.47
N GLU A 161 -6.12 -1.97 -22.35
CA GLU A 161 -4.75 -2.48 -22.16
C GLU A 161 -4.62 -3.34 -20.92
N TYR A 162 -3.68 -4.28 -20.96
CA TYR A 162 -3.32 -5.16 -19.86
C TYR A 162 -1.94 -4.80 -19.31
N ALA A 163 -1.77 -4.91 -18.00
CA ALA A 163 -0.46 -4.86 -17.36
C ALA A 163 -0.25 -6.13 -16.53
N VAL A 164 0.88 -6.81 -16.71
CA VAL A 164 1.25 -7.94 -15.85
C VAL A 164 1.88 -7.39 -14.58
N LEU A 165 1.27 -7.73 -13.44
CA LEU A 165 1.73 -7.27 -12.14
C LEU A 165 2.74 -8.25 -11.53
N ALA A 166 2.55 -9.54 -11.79
CA ALA A 166 3.48 -10.61 -11.43
C ALA A 166 3.15 -11.90 -12.19
N GLU A 167 4.15 -12.53 -12.80
CA GLU A 167 3.95 -13.77 -13.58
C GLU A 167 3.64 -15.00 -12.72
N ARG A 168 4.09 -14.99 -11.46
CA ARG A 168 3.93 -16.10 -10.51
C ARG A 168 3.57 -15.57 -9.12
N ALA A 169 2.45 -14.87 -9.02
CA ALA A 169 1.97 -14.30 -7.77
C ALA A 169 1.40 -15.40 -6.85
N PRO A 170 1.86 -15.53 -5.60
CA PRO A 170 1.25 -16.41 -4.61
C PRO A 170 -0.17 -15.93 -4.29
N ARG A 171 -1.16 -16.82 -4.41
CA ARG A 171 -2.58 -16.55 -4.10
C ARG A 171 -2.76 -15.92 -2.72
N LEU A 172 -2.01 -16.41 -1.72
CA LEU A 172 -2.08 -15.89 -0.35
C LEU A 172 -1.57 -14.45 -0.24
N ALA A 173 -0.55 -14.07 -1.01
CA ALA A 173 -0.05 -12.70 -1.04
C ALA A 173 -1.08 -11.76 -1.66
N VAL A 174 -1.69 -12.16 -2.78
CA VAL A 174 -2.76 -11.39 -3.45
C VAL A 174 -3.97 -11.22 -2.55
N ASP A 175 -4.41 -12.29 -1.88
CA ASP A 175 -5.55 -12.24 -0.95
C ASP A 175 -5.26 -11.34 0.28
N ARG A 176 -4.01 -11.30 0.76
CA ARG A 176 -3.59 -10.38 1.84
C ARG A 176 -3.58 -8.93 1.37
N THR A 177 -3.00 -8.66 0.20
CA THR A 177 -3.00 -7.33 -0.40
C THR A 177 -4.42 -6.83 -0.62
N PHE A 178 -5.31 -7.68 -1.14
CA PHE A 178 -6.70 -7.32 -1.37
C PHE A 178 -7.42 -6.90 -0.08
N ARG A 179 -7.31 -7.69 1.00
CA ARG A 179 -7.91 -7.35 2.30
C ARG A 179 -7.31 -6.07 2.86
N GLN A 180 -5.99 -5.93 2.81
CA GLN A 180 -5.31 -4.71 3.25
C GLN A 180 -5.80 -3.49 2.49
N ALA A 181 -5.96 -3.60 1.16
CA ALA A 181 -6.48 -2.52 0.34
C ALA A 181 -7.92 -2.16 0.71
N LEU A 182 -8.81 -3.13 0.95
CA LEU A 182 -10.17 -2.83 1.42
C LEU A 182 -10.20 -2.03 2.72
N ASP A 183 -9.26 -2.29 3.64
CA ASP A 183 -9.19 -1.59 4.92
C ASP A 183 -8.55 -0.21 4.82
N THR A 184 -7.61 0.00 3.88
CA THR A 184 -6.83 1.25 3.79
C THR A 184 -7.26 2.19 2.67
N ASP A 185 -7.65 1.63 1.53
CA ASP A 185 -7.84 2.33 0.27
C ASP A 185 -8.51 1.45 -0.79
N VAL A 186 -9.81 1.65 -0.96
CA VAL A 186 -10.60 0.89 -1.94
C VAL A 186 -10.24 1.22 -3.40
N HIS A 187 -9.47 2.30 -3.65
CA HIS A 187 -9.04 2.75 -4.97
C HIS A 187 -7.52 2.75 -5.12
N LEU A 188 -6.86 1.75 -4.53
CA LEU A 188 -5.41 1.63 -4.59
C LEU A 188 -4.90 1.62 -6.05
N PRO A 189 -3.88 2.42 -6.41
CA PRO A 189 -3.22 2.33 -7.70
C PRO A 189 -2.70 0.92 -7.96
N VAL A 190 -2.76 0.46 -9.21
CA VAL A 190 -2.39 -0.91 -9.58
C VAL A 190 -0.89 -1.18 -9.35
N GLU A 191 -0.04 -0.16 -9.51
CA GLU A 191 1.39 -0.19 -9.22
C GLU A 191 1.64 -0.40 -7.73
N SER A 192 0.86 0.30 -6.89
CA SER A 192 0.91 0.15 -5.43
C SER A 192 0.39 -1.22 -5.00
N PHE A 193 -0.65 -1.73 -5.66
CA PHE A 193 -1.14 -3.10 -5.46
C PHE A 193 -0.05 -4.13 -5.79
N ALA A 194 0.60 -4.00 -6.95
CA ALA A 194 1.70 -4.87 -7.37
C ALA A 194 2.86 -4.84 -6.36
N HIS A 195 3.23 -3.66 -5.85
CA HIS A 195 4.25 -3.51 -4.83
C HIS A 195 3.90 -4.26 -3.52
N LEU A 196 2.66 -4.11 -3.04
CA LEU A 196 2.20 -4.83 -1.84
C LEU A 196 2.20 -6.35 -2.04
N VAL A 197 1.81 -6.84 -3.22
CA VAL A 197 1.90 -8.28 -3.54
C VAL A 197 3.34 -8.77 -3.48
N HIS A 198 4.31 -8.04 -4.04
CA HIS A 198 5.74 -8.38 -3.96
C HIS A 198 6.22 -8.44 -2.51
N LYS A 199 5.86 -7.43 -1.69
CA LYS A 199 6.20 -7.39 -0.27
C LYS A 199 5.65 -8.59 0.51
N HIS A 200 4.36 -8.91 0.32
CA HIS A 200 3.75 -10.07 0.98
C HIS A 200 4.33 -11.39 0.49
N SER A 201 4.72 -11.47 -0.79
CA SER A 201 5.38 -12.66 -1.36
C SER A 201 6.75 -12.91 -0.74
N ALA A 202 7.56 -11.86 -0.57
CA ALA A 202 8.85 -11.94 0.10
C ALA A 202 8.72 -12.42 1.55
N ALA A 203 7.76 -11.85 2.30
CA ALA A 203 7.50 -12.26 3.68
C ALA A 203 7.07 -13.74 3.80
N LEU A 204 6.33 -14.27 2.82
CA LEU A 204 5.98 -15.70 2.76
C LEU A 204 7.19 -16.60 2.48
N ALA A 205 8.13 -16.14 1.64
CA ALA A 205 9.36 -16.88 1.35
C ALA A 205 10.28 -16.97 2.58
N GLU A 206 10.40 -15.88 3.35
CA GLU A 206 11.19 -15.84 4.59
C GLU A 206 10.64 -16.78 5.68
N THR A 207 9.32 -16.89 5.80
CA THR A 207 8.69 -17.82 6.76
C THR A 207 8.88 -19.28 6.41
N THR A 208 9.11 -19.60 5.14
CA THR A 208 9.34 -20.98 4.67
C THR A 208 10.81 -21.41 4.83
N THR A 209 11.74 -20.45 4.98
CA THR A 209 13.19 -20.70 4.96
C THR A 209 13.83 -20.78 6.36
N THR A 210 13.06 -20.68 7.44
CA THR A 210 13.60 -20.89 8.80
C THR A 210 13.73 -22.40 9.06
N PRO A 211 14.95 -22.99 9.15
CA PRO A 211 15.07 -24.38 9.55
C PRO A 211 14.63 -24.51 11.01
N ALA A 212 13.75 -25.46 11.27
CA ALA A 212 13.42 -25.87 12.63
C ALA A 212 14.71 -26.29 13.33
N ALA A 213 15.16 -25.50 14.29
CA ALA A 213 16.22 -25.89 15.20
C ALA A 213 15.79 -27.17 15.92
N GLU A 214 16.46 -28.25 15.56
CA GLU A 214 16.33 -29.57 16.16
C GLU A 214 16.56 -29.45 17.69
N PRO A 215 15.64 -29.93 18.55
CA PRO A 215 15.85 -29.88 19.98
C PRO A 215 16.97 -30.86 20.34
N ASP A 216 18.09 -30.26 20.75
CA ASP A 216 19.25 -30.91 21.33
C ASP A 216 18.81 -31.95 22.38
N ARG A 217 19.02 -33.24 22.06
CA ARG A 217 18.75 -34.34 22.98
C ARG A 217 19.81 -34.31 24.06
N LEU A 218 19.48 -33.66 25.18
CA LEU A 218 20.11 -33.87 26.48
C LEU A 218 20.13 -35.38 26.80
N SER A 219 21.26 -36.03 26.50
CA SER A 219 21.59 -37.35 27.04
C SER A 219 21.87 -37.19 28.53
N ILE A 220 20.87 -37.54 29.33
CA ILE A 220 20.99 -37.70 30.77
C ILE A 220 22.02 -38.80 31.04
N GLY A 221 23.09 -38.45 31.75
CA GLY A 221 24.05 -39.40 32.27
C GLY A 221 23.39 -40.34 33.29
N ALA A 222 23.52 -41.65 33.06
CA ALA A 222 23.30 -42.66 34.08
C ALA A 222 24.67 -43.06 34.64
N GLN A 223 24.98 -42.59 35.85
CA GLN A 223 25.97 -43.22 36.72
C GLN A 223 25.29 -44.38 37.44
N LEU A 224 25.82 -45.58 37.25
CA LEU A 224 25.87 -46.66 38.24
C LEU A 224 27.28 -47.25 38.21
#